data_AF-A0A1Q9R3W4-F1
#
_entry.id   AF-A0A1Q9R3W4-F1
#
_cell.length_a   1.000
_cell.length_b   1.000
_cell.length_c   1.000
_cell.angle_alpha   90.00
_cell.angle_beta   90.00
_cell.angle_gamma   90.00
#
_symmetry.space_group_name_H-M   'P 1'
#
loop_
_entity.id
_entity.type
_entity.pdbx_description
1 polymer ?
#
loop_
_entity_poly.entity_id
_entity_poly.type
_entity_poly.pdbx_seq_one_letter_code
_entity_poly.pdbx_strand_id
1 'polypeptide(L)'
;MTRLRALCTAVALVCASGQVFAAGPSHDAAAEKFLTLAHADKLGTPVYMQVQQMFAQRFEQTKAPASKKAVLDSYQAKANAALDNAIGWNKLKPDMVKLYTSTFTEQELKDLVAFYQSPLGKKVLEKMPVVTQQSAQLTQQKLESAVPVVNKLLADMTNELDPNAGKAAAPAKKP
;
A
#
# COMPACT_ATOMS: atom_id res chain seq x y z
N MET A 1 -47.36 57.17 -27.26
CA MET A 1 -46.26 56.84 -28.17
C MET A 1 -44.97 56.76 -27.35
N THR A 2 -44.19 55.69 -27.54
CA THR A 2 -42.72 55.52 -27.28
C THR A 2 -42.20 55.81 -25.86
N ARG A 3 -42.01 54.83 -24.96
CA ARG A 3 -40.94 53.79 -24.82
C ARG A 3 -39.52 54.33 -24.55
N LEU A 4 -38.95 53.96 -23.39
CA LEU A 4 -37.59 53.41 -23.14
C LEU A 4 -37.37 53.40 -21.60
N ARG A 5 -37.46 52.29 -20.84
CA ARG A 5 -36.54 51.14 -20.70
C ARG A 5 -35.06 51.53 -20.63
N ALA A 6 -34.56 51.66 -19.40
CA ALA A 6 -33.14 51.58 -19.01
C ALA A 6 -33.09 51.14 -17.54
N LEU A 7 -32.25 50.24 -17.04
CA LEU A 7 -31.42 49.20 -17.62
C LEU A 7 -31.05 48.34 -16.41
N CYS A 8 -31.27 47.02 -16.48
CA CYS A 8 -30.83 46.07 -15.46
C CYS A 8 -29.31 45.94 -15.50
N THR A 9 -28.61 46.05 -14.37
CA THR A 9 -27.56 45.10 -13.90
C THR A 9 -26.85 45.68 -12.66
N ALA A 10 -27.42 45.45 -11.47
CA ALA A 10 -26.63 45.49 -10.24
C ALA A 10 -26.01 44.09 -10.07
N VAL A 11 -24.70 44.04 -10.28
CA VAL A 11 -23.82 42.89 -10.07
C VAL A 11 -23.96 42.41 -8.63
N ALA A 12 -24.67 41.31 -8.42
CA ALA A 12 -24.51 40.52 -7.21
C ALA A 12 -23.28 39.62 -7.43
N LEU A 13 -22.16 39.99 -6.81
CA LEU A 13 -21.03 39.10 -6.56
C LEU A 13 -21.59 37.86 -5.84
N VAL A 14 -21.94 36.83 -6.61
CA VAL A 14 -22.19 35.50 -6.06
C VAL A 14 -20.85 35.03 -5.52
N CYS A 15 -20.84 34.81 -4.20
CA CYS A 15 -19.76 34.26 -3.44
C CYS A 15 -19.05 33.15 -4.20
N ALA A 16 -17.88 33.45 -4.76
CA ALA A 16 -16.85 32.46 -4.92
C ALA A 16 -16.41 32.08 -3.50
N SER A 17 -17.17 31.21 -2.85
CA SER A 17 -16.66 30.36 -1.78
C SER A 17 -15.62 29.46 -2.42
N GLY A 18 -14.44 30.02 -2.67
CA GLY A 18 -13.24 29.23 -2.75
C GLY A 18 -13.23 28.43 -1.46
N GLN A 19 -13.41 27.11 -1.58
CA GLN A 19 -13.05 26.22 -0.51
C GLN A 19 -11.55 26.33 -0.38
N VAL A 20 -11.11 27.37 0.33
CA VAL A 20 -9.77 27.43 0.88
C VAL A 20 -9.69 26.19 1.76
N PHE A 21 -8.89 25.22 1.32
CA PHE A 21 -8.45 24.08 2.11
C PHE A 21 -7.59 24.60 3.26
N ALA A 22 -8.18 25.40 4.16
CA ALA A 22 -7.56 25.75 5.40
C ALA A 22 -7.61 24.48 6.26
N ALA A 23 -6.47 23.81 6.38
CA ALA A 23 -6.26 22.81 7.41
C ALA A 23 -6.55 23.48 8.76
N GLY A 24 -7.71 23.19 9.33
CA GLY A 24 -8.15 23.68 10.63
C GLY A 24 -8.10 22.56 11.68
N PRO A 25 -8.20 22.88 12.97
CA PRO A 25 -8.17 21.87 14.04
C PRO A 25 -9.22 20.76 13.89
N SER A 26 -10.38 21.05 13.31
CA SER A 26 -11.42 20.06 13.00
C SER A 26 -11.03 19.11 11.88
N HIS A 27 -10.29 19.61 10.88
CA HIS A 27 -9.81 18.83 9.75
C HIS A 27 -8.72 17.84 10.20
N ASP A 28 -7.74 18.33 10.95
CA ASP A 28 -6.68 17.48 11.52
C ASP A 28 -7.25 16.42 12.46
N ALA A 29 -8.23 16.78 13.31
CA ALA A 29 -8.90 15.83 14.19
C ALA A 29 -9.65 14.71 13.42
N ALA A 30 -10.28 15.05 12.28
CA ALA A 30 -10.92 14.05 11.42
C ALA A 30 -9.90 13.09 10.81
N ALA A 31 -8.76 13.60 10.31
CA ALA A 31 -7.66 12.78 9.80
C ALA A 31 -7.07 11.87 10.88
N GLU A 32 -6.78 12.39 12.08
CA GLU A 32 -6.25 11.61 13.19
C GLU A 32 -7.17 10.45 13.59
N LYS A 33 -8.48 10.73 13.65
CA LYS A 33 -9.48 9.73 13.98
C LYS A 33 -9.57 8.65 12.90
N PHE A 34 -9.53 9.05 11.63
CA PHE A 34 -9.47 8.12 10.51
C PHE A 34 -8.23 7.22 10.59
N LEU A 35 -7.04 7.80 10.74
CA LEU A 35 -5.77 7.08 10.85
C LEU A 35 -5.76 6.07 11.99
N THR A 36 -6.37 6.44 13.12
CA THR A 36 -6.52 5.54 14.27
C THR A 36 -7.44 4.36 13.96
N LEU A 37 -8.59 4.62 13.32
CA LEU A 37 -9.53 3.57 12.90
C LEU A 37 -8.92 2.63 11.85
N ALA A 38 -8.10 3.18 10.95
CA ALA A 38 -7.40 2.42 9.92
C ALA A 38 -6.14 1.69 10.44
N HIS A 39 -5.84 1.75 11.75
CA HIS A 39 -4.66 1.15 12.36
C HIS A 39 -3.33 1.58 11.71
N ALA A 40 -3.22 2.86 11.35
CA ALA A 40 -2.03 3.41 10.72
C ALA A 40 -0.77 3.30 11.62
N ASP A 41 -0.95 3.19 12.94
CA ASP A 41 0.13 2.92 13.91
C ASP A 41 0.81 1.55 13.67
N LYS A 42 0.14 0.61 12.99
CA LYS A 42 0.65 -0.71 12.69
C LYS A 42 1.45 -0.79 11.38
N LEU A 43 1.45 0.25 10.55
CA LEU A 43 2.14 0.24 9.25
C LEU A 43 3.64 -0.03 9.38
N GLY A 44 4.26 0.39 10.48
CA GLY A 44 5.68 0.12 10.76
C GLY A 44 5.98 -1.31 11.20
N THR A 45 5.00 -2.07 11.70
CA THR A 45 5.20 -3.39 12.35
C THR A 45 6.05 -4.36 11.51
N PRO A 46 5.83 -4.51 10.19
CA PRO A 46 6.66 -5.40 9.37
C PRO A 46 8.15 -5.05 9.40
N VAL A 47 8.50 -3.76 9.48
CA VAL A 47 9.89 -3.29 9.57
C VAL A 47 10.53 -3.75 10.88
N TYR A 48 9.83 -3.62 12.00
CA TYR A 48 10.31 -4.09 13.31
C TYR A 48 10.56 -5.59 13.29
N MET A 49 9.61 -6.38 12.75
CA MET A 49 9.76 -7.83 12.65
C MET A 49 10.93 -8.23 11.76
N GLN A 50 11.11 -7.56 10.62
CA GLN A 50 12.23 -7.82 9.70
C GLN A 50 13.58 -7.56 10.38
N VAL A 51 13.71 -6.44 11.11
CA VAL A 51 14.93 -6.12 11.84
C VAL A 51 15.20 -7.14 12.94
N GLN A 52 14.18 -7.53 13.72
CA GLN A 52 14.32 -8.56 14.75
C GLN A 52 14.77 -9.90 14.17
N GLN A 53 14.18 -10.31 13.04
CA GLN A 53 14.55 -11.53 12.33
C GLN A 53 15.99 -11.47 11.83
N MET A 54 16.44 -10.32 11.31
CA MET A 54 17.83 -10.13 10.88
C MET A 54 18.82 -10.36 12.04
N PHE A 55 18.56 -9.82 13.23
CA PHE A 55 19.39 -10.06 14.40
C PHE A 55 19.37 -11.53 14.83
N ALA A 56 18.21 -12.17 14.83
CA ALA A 56 18.07 -13.59 15.17
C ALA A 56 18.86 -14.48 14.19
N GLN A 57 18.73 -14.23 12.89
CA GLN A 57 19.49 -14.95 11.86
C GLN A 57 21.00 -14.78 12.04
N ARG A 58 21.48 -13.58 12.36
CA ARG A 58 22.89 -13.34 12.65
C ARG A 58 23.37 -14.12 13.87
N PHE A 59 22.58 -14.16 14.94
CA PHE A 59 22.91 -14.94 16.13
C PHE A 59 23.08 -16.44 15.80
N GLU A 60 22.13 -17.02 15.06
CA GLU A 60 22.21 -18.41 14.60
C GLU A 60 23.42 -18.66 13.69
N GLN A 61 23.71 -17.76 12.74
CA GLN A 61 24.88 -17.87 11.86
C GLN A 61 26.21 -17.89 12.61
N THR A 62 26.31 -17.14 13.71
CA THR A 62 27.51 -17.15 14.56
C THR A 62 27.67 -18.42 15.40
N LYS A 63 26.65 -19.30 15.41
CA LYS A 63 26.57 -20.47 16.29
C LYS A 63 26.81 -20.11 17.76
N ALA A 64 26.34 -18.93 18.16
CA ALA A 64 26.55 -18.43 19.51
C ALA A 64 25.85 -19.37 20.52
N PRO A 65 26.47 -19.63 21.69
CA PRO A 65 25.86 -20.48 22.71
C PRO A 65 24.62 -19.80 23.30
N ALA A 66 23.65 -20.61 23.75
CA ALA A 66 22.41 -20.12 24.34
C ALA A 66 22.61 -19.16 25.52
N SER A 67 23.73 -19.28 26.25
CA SER A 67 24.12 -18.36 27.34
C SER A 67 24.33 -16.91 26.87
N LYS A 68 24.50 -16.67 25.56
CA LYS A 68 24.63 -15.34 24.97
C LYS A 68 23.31 -14.76 24.45
N LYS A 69 22.16 -15.44 24.65
CA LYS A 69 20.85 -14.94 24.23
C LYS A 69 20.52 -13.54 24.76
N ALA A 70 20.93 -13.23 25.99
CA ALA A 70 20.75 -11.88 26.56
C ALA A 70 21.44 -10.76 25.74
N VAL A 71 22.51 -11.09 25.00
CA VAL A 71 23.17 -10.14 24.09
C VAL A 71 22.27 -9.86 22.89
N LEU A 72 21.70 -10.91 22.28
CA LEU A 72 20.74 -10.77 21.18
C LEU A 72 19.55 -9.90 21.62
N ASP A 73 18.94 -10.22 22.76
CA ASP A 73 17.77 -9.52 23.28
C ASP A 73 18.09 -8.03 23.53
N SER A 74 19.26 -7.73 24.09
CA SER A 74 19.72 -6.35 24.30
C SER A 74 19.87 -5.55 23.00
N TYR A 75 20.44 -6.17 21.96
CA TYR A 75 20.61 -5.50 20.66
C TYR A 75 19.30 -5.35 19.89
N GLN A 76 18.40 -6.33 19.98
CA GLN A 76 17.05 -6.20 19.43
C GLN A 76 16.28 -5.06 20.12
N ALA A 77 16.39 -4.91 21.44
CA ALA A 77 15.79 -3.79 22.16
C ALA A 77 16.36 -2.44 21.73
N LYS A 78 17.69 -2.33 21.57
CA LYS A 78 18.35 -1.11 21.04
C LYS A 78 17.88 -0.79 19.62
N ALA A 79 17.73 -1.80 18.77
CA ALA A 79 17.23 -1.63 17.41
C ALA A 79 15.77 -1.14 17.41
N ASN A 80 14.91 -1.73 18.23
CA ASN A 80 13.53 -1.27 18.40
C ASN A 80 13.49 0.20 18.85
N ALA A 81 14.30 0.59 19.84
CA ALA A 81 14.38 1.99 20.29
C ALA A 81 14.87 2.95 19.20
N ALA A 82 15.81 2.51 18.35
CA ALA A 82 16.25 3.30 17.20
C ALA A 82 15.13 3.45 16.16
N LEU A 83 14.36 2.39 15.90
CA LEU A 83 13.18 2.44 15.02
C LEU A 83 12.08 3.33 15.60
N ASP A 84 11.79 3.25 16.90
CA ASP A 84 10.80 4.12 17.55
C ASP A 84 11.14 5.61 17.38
N ASN A 85 12.43 5.95 17.45
CA ASN A 85 12.89 7.32 17.24
C ASN A 85 12.77 7.79 15.78
N ALA A 86 12.82 6.88 14.82
CA ALA A 86 12.78 7.20 13.39
C ALA A 86 11.37 7.13 12.79
N ILE A 87 10.65 6.05 13.08
CA ILE A 87 9.37 5.67 12.46
C ILE A 87 8.27 5.38 13.47
N GLY A 88 8.51 5.57 14.77
CA GLY A 88 7.50 5.40 15.80
C GLY A 88 6.30 6.32 15.55
N TRP A 89 5.10 5.88 15.95
CA TRP A 89 3.84 6.56 15.62
C TRP A 89 3.84 8.05 16.02
N ASN A 90 4.42 8.41 17.16
CA ASN A 90 4.52 9.81 17.60
C ASN A 90 5.34 10.70 16.65
N LYS A 91 6.27 10.12 15.88
CA LYS A 91 7.07 10.82 14.87
C LYS A 91 6.36 10.88 13.53
N LEU A 92 5.69 9.80 13.15
CA LEU A 92 5.05 9.66 11.84
C LEU A 92 3.66 10.32 11.77
N LYS A 93 2.92 10.34 12.90
CA LYS A 93 1.55 10.83 12.97
C LYS A 93 1.38 12.26 12.40
N PRO A 94 2.20 13.27 12.76
CA PRO A 94 2.01 14.63 12.24
C PRO A 94 2.10 14.70 10.71
N ASP A 95 3.06 13.99 10.11
CA ASP A 95 3.24 13.94 8.66
C ASP A 95 2.10 13.18 7.98
N MET A 96 1.59 12.11 8.61
CA MET A 96 0.41 11.40 8.13
C MET A 96 -0.84 12.28 8.19
N VAL A 97 -1.07 13.00 9.29
CA VAL A 97 -2.21 13.93 9.39
C VAL A 97 -2.15 14.95 8.27
N LYS A 98 -0.99 15.59 8.07
CA LYS A 98 -0.77 16.55 7.00
C LYS A 98 -1.00 15.95 5.61
N LEU A 99 -0.51 14.73 5.36
CA LEU A 99 -0.73 14.03 4.10
C LEU A 99 -2.23 13.86 3.83
N TYR A 100 -2.98 13.37 4.82
CA TYR A 100 -4.42 13.12 4.68
C TYR A 100 -5.22 14.42 4.55
N THR A 101 -4.93 15.45 5.33
CA THR A 101 -5.63 16.75 5.22
C THR A 101 -5.27 17.54 3.97
N SER A 102 -4.15 17.21 3.31
CA SER A 102 -3.83 17.74 1.97
C SER A 102 -4.48 16.95 0.82
N THR A 103 -4.94 15.72 1.09
CA THR A 103 -5.48 14.81 0.06
C THR A 103 -7.00 14.79 0.05
N PHE A 104 -7.62 14.84 1.23
CA PHE A 104 -9.06 14.76 1.42
C PHE A 104 -9.59 16.06 2.00
N THR A 105 -10.84 16.38 1.70
CA THR A 105 -11.58 17.42 2.41
C THR A 105 -11.93 16.95 3.83
N GLU A 106 -12.22 17.90 4.71
CA GLU A 106 -12.68 17.59 6.06
C GLU A 106 -13.96 16.73 6.05
N GLN A 107 -14.88 16.99 5.13
CA GLN A 107 -16.12 16.25 5.02
C GLN A 107 -15.88 14.80 4.58
N GLU A 108 -15.01 14.57 3.59
CA GLU A 108 -14.64 13.22 3.15
C GLU A 108 -13.97 12.42 4.28
N LEU A 109 -13.08 13.04 5.07
CA LEU A 109 -12.49 12.38 6.23
C LEU A 109 -13.52 12.05 7.30
N LYS A 110 -14.50 12.92 7.55
CA LYS A 110 -15.63 12.65 8.46
C LYS A 110 -16.48 11.49 7.95
N ASP A 111 -16.74 11.43 6.65
CA ASP A 111 -17.52 10.36 6.03
C ASP A 111 -16.77 9.02 6.09
N LEU A 112 -15.45 9.02 5.85
CA LEU A 112 -14.59 7.85 6.04
C LEU A 112 -14.63 7.38 7.50
N VAL A 113 -14.50 8.29 8.46
CA VAL A 113 -14.63 7.97 9.89
C VAL A 113 -16.00 7.32 10.17
N ALA A 114 -17.09 7.92 9.70
CA ALA A 114 -18.43 7.39 9.91
C ALA A 114 -18.60 5.98 9.32
N PHE A 115 -18.09 5.76 8.10
CA PHE A 115 -18.11 4.45 7.46
C PHE A 115 -17.31 3.42 8.27
N TYR A 116 -16.05 3.68 8.62
CA TYR A 116 -15.20 2.73 9.34
C TYR A 116 -15.62 2.51 10.80
N GLN A 117 -16.43 3.39 11.39
CA GLN A 117 -17.07 3.16 12.69
C GLN A 117 -18.31 2.25 12.60
N SER A 118 -18.94 2.15 11.43
CA SER A 118 -20.12 1.28 11.23
C SER A 118 -19.77 -0.21 11.36
N PRO A 119 -20.76 -1.08 11.67
CA PRO A 119 -20.54 -2.53 11.71
C PRO A 119 -19.95 -3.09 10.40
N LEU A 120 -20.39 -2.55 9.25
CA LEU A 120 -19.87 -2.95 7.95
C LEU A 120 -18.42 -2.49 7.76
N GLY A 121 -18.11 -1.22 8.04
CA GLY A 121 -16.76 -0.69 7.89
C GLY A 121 -15.72 -1.39 8.77
N LYS A 122 -16.08 -1.74 10.01
CA LYS A 122 -15.25 -2.58 10.88
C LYS A 122 -15.01 -3.96 10.26
N LYS A 123 -16.06 -4.61 9.77
CA LYS A 123 -15.94 -5.91 9.08
C LYS A 123 -15.06 -5.81 7.83
N VAL A 124 -15.12 -4.71 7.09
CA VAL A 124 -14.25 -4.45 5.94
C VAL A 124 -12.79 -4.37 6.38
N LEU A 125 -12.45 -3.58 7.42
CA LEU A 125 -11.09 -3.50 7.95
C LEU A 125 -10.54 -4.87 8.37
N GLU A 126 -11.37 -5.67 9.04
CA GLU A 126 -10.95 -6.99 9.53
C GLU A 126 -10.84 -8.04 8.43
N LYS A 127 -11.74 -8.04 7.44
CA LYS A 127 -11.88 -9.15 6.48
C LYS A 127 -11.22 -8.88 5.14
N MET A 128 -11.03 -7.63 4.72
CA MET A 128 -10.40 -7.35 3.43
C MET A 128 -9.00 -7.94 3.29
N PRO A 129 -8.10 -7.87 4.30
CA PRO A 129 -6.79 -8.53 4.20
C PRO A 129 -6.91 -10.05 3.94
N VAL A 130 -7.86 -10.70 4.60
CA VAL A 130 -8.14 -12.14 4.43
C VAL A 130 -8.70 -12.43 3.04
N VAL A 131 -9.65 -11.62 2.56
CA VAL A 131 -10.21 -11.75 1.22
C VAL A 131 -9.14 -11.57 0.15
N THR A 132 -8.26 -10.57 0.31
CA THR A 132 -7.12 -10.36 -0.60
C THR A 132 -6.17 -11.55 -0.60
N GLN A 133 -5.83 -12.08 0.58
CA GLN A 133 -4.97 -13.26 0.71
C GLN A 133 -5.58 -14.49 0.03
N GLN A 134 -6.86 -14.77 0.29
CA GLN A 134 -7.57 -15.90 -0.32
C GLN A 134 -7.71 -15.74 -1.83
N SER A 135 -7.94 -14.51 -2.30
CA SER A 135 -8.02 -14.21 -3.73
C SER A 135 -6.68 -14.46 -4.43
N ALA A 136 -5.56 -14.06 -3.81
CA ALA A 136 -4.22 -14.36 -4.32
C ALA A 136 -3.95 -15.88 -4.38
N GLN A 137 -4.33 -16.62 -3.34
CA GLN A 137 -4.18 -18.09 -3.31
C GLN A 137 -5.00 -18.77 -4.42
N LEU A 138 -6.25 -18.34 -4.63
CA LEU A 138 -7.10 -18.88 -5.69
C LEU A 138 -6.49 -18.63 -7.08
N THR A 139 -5.97 -17.43 -7.30
CA THR A 139 -5.28 -17.09 -8.56
C THR A 139 -4.04 -17.97 -8.76
N GLN A 140 -3.22 -18.15 -7.72
CA GLN A 140 -2.04 -19.02 -7.78
C GLN A 140 -2.41 -20.46 -8.16
N GLN A 141 -3.43 -21.03 -7.51
CA GLN A 141 -3.92 -22.38 -7.80
C GLN A 141 -4.39 -22.52 -9.26
N LYS A 142 -5.07 -21.50 -9.80
CA LYS A 142 -5.49 -21.52 -11.20
C LYS A 142 -4.32 -21.38 -12.17
N LEU A 143 -3.33 -20.56 -11.82
CA LEU A 143 -2.15 -20.33 -12.65
C LEU A 143 -1.32 -21.61 -12.84
N GLU A 144 -1.28 -22.52 -11.85
CA GLU A 144 -0.58 -23.81 -11.95
C GLU A 144 -0.98 -24.61 -13.21
N SER A 145 -2.27 -24.57 -13.58
CA SER A 145 -2.76 -25.24 -14.81
C SER A 145 -2.33 -24.56 -16.11
N ALA A 146 -1.97 -23.28 -16.07
CA ALA A 146 -1.49 -22.53 -17.23
C ALA A 146 0.03 -22.67 -17.44
N VAL A 147 0.79 -23.05 -16.40
CA VAL A 147 2.26 -23.19 -16.48
C VAL A 147 2.71 -24.09 -17.64
N PRO A 148 2.15 -25.30 -17.87
CA PRO A 148 2.57 -26.13 -18.99
C PRO A 148 2.32 -25.49 -20.35
N VAL A 149 1.21 -24.74 -20.50
CA VAL A 149 0.85 -24.05 -21.75
C VAL A 149 1.85 -22.93 -22.02
N VAL A 150 2.14 -22.11 -21.01
CA VAL A 150 3.13 -21.03 -21.13
C VAL A 150 4.51 -21.58 -21.46
N ASN A 151 4.94 -22.65 -20.79
CA ASN A 151 6.21 -23.32 -21.08
C ASN A 151 6.27 -23.85 -22.52
N LYS A 152 5.17 -24.42 -23.01
CA LYS A 152 5.07 -24.87 -24.40
C LYS A 152 5.19 -23.71 -25.39
N LEU A 153 4.47 -22.61 -25.16
CA LEU A 153 4.57 -21.41 -26.01
C LEU A 153 6.00 -20.85 -26.05
N LEU A 154 6.67 -20.81 -24.90
CA LEU A 154 8.08 -20.42 -24.80
C LEU A 154 9.01 -21.34 -25.59
N ALA A 155 8.80 -22.66 -25.51
CA ALA A 155 9.58 -23.64 -26.27
C ALA A 155 9.32 -23.52 -27.79
N ASP A 156 8.06 -23.39 -28.20
CA ASP A 156 7.67 -23.25 -29.60
C ASP A 156 8.29 -21.97 -30.21
N MET A 157 8.19 -20.83 -29.51
CA MET A 157 8.84 -19.57 -29.91
C MET A 157 10.37 -19.71 -30.01
N THR A 158 11.01 -20.38 -29.03
CA THR A 158 12.46 -20.59 -29.04
C THR A 158 12.90 -21.40 -30.27
N ASN A 159 12.13 -22.43 -30.64
CA ASN A 159 12.40 -23.24 -31.82
C ASN A 159 12.20 -22.45 -33.13
N GLU A 160 11.17 -21.61 -33.21
CA GLU A 160 10.93 -20.75 -34.38
C GLU A 160 12.03 -19.69 -34.56
N LEU A 161 12.60 -19.19 -33.47
CA LEU A 161 13.67 -18.20 -33.48
C LEU A 161 15.06 -18.82 -33.67
N ASP A 162 15.22 -20.14 -33.63
CA ASP A 162 16.51 -20.79 -33.87
C ASP A 162 16.91 -20.62 -35.35
N PRO A 163 17.99 -19.88 -35.65
CA PRO A 163 18.44 -19.64 -37.02
C PRO A 163 18.91 -20.91 -37.75
N ASN A 164 18.97 -22.06 -37.07
CA ASN A 164 19.31 -23.36 -37.63
C ASN A 164 18.12 -24.33 -37.74
N ALA A 165 16.91 -23.97 -37.28
CA ALA A 165 15.75 -24.86 -37.24
C ALA A 165 15.35 -25.44 -38.62
N GLY A 166 15.66 -24.75 -39.72
CA GLY A 166 15.42 -25.21 -41.09
C GLY A 166 16.56 -25.96 -41.78
N LYS A 167 17.76 -26.06 -41.18
CA LYS A 167 18.96 -26.63 -41.84
C LYS A 167 19.17 -28.13 -41.60
N ALA A 168 18.51 -28.73 -40.62
CA ALA A 168 18.65 -30.15 -40.29
C ALA A 168 17.78 -31.09 -41.17
N ALA A 169 16.89 -30.57 -42.02
CA ALA A 169 15.92 -31.36 -42.80
C ALA A 169 16.29 -31.60 -44.27
N ALA A 170 17.55 -31.38 -44.69
CA ALA A 170 18.00 -31.78 -46.03
C ALA A 170 18.53 -33.22 -45.99
N PRO A 171 17.86 -34.22 -46.62
CA PRO A 171 18.37 -35.58 -46.64
C PRO A 171 19.65 -35.65 -47.47
N ALA A 172 20.67 -36.30 -46.91
CA ALA A 172 21.91 -36.62 -47.60
C ALA A 172 21.60 -37.41 -48.88
N LYS A 173 21.91 -36.82 -50.05
CA LYS A 173 21.99 -37.56 -51.31
C LYS A 173 23.07 -38.63 -51.16
N LYS A 174 22.67 -39.89 -51.17
CA LYS A 174 23.58 -41.05 -51.29
C LYS A 174 24.23 -41.06 -52.70
N PRO A 175 25.44 -41.63 -52.84
CA PRO A 175 26.29 -41.49 -54.02
C PRO A 175 25.76 -42.27 -55.23
#